data_AF-A0A523TVC0-F1
#
_entry.id   AF-A0A523TVC0-F1
#
_cell.length_a   1.000
_cell.length_b   1.000
_cell.length_c   1.000
_cell.angle_alpha   90.00
_cell.angle_beta   90.00
_cell.angle_gamma   90.00
#
_symmetry.space_group_name_H-M   'P 1'
#
loop_
_entity.id
_entity.type
_entity.pdbx_description
1 polymer ?
#
loop_
_entity_poly.entity_id
_entity_poly.type
_entity_poly.pdbx_seq_one_letter_code
_entity_poly.pdbx_strand_id
1 'polypeptide(L)'
;EHEVITALVFLQPASGEEIVETCKTVVPMRAYNKEALQAYIAGGSPLDKAGAYGIQDREFNPVELSQMRGCFANVMGLPLCHLQRALGRLGHDLTVDLPTRCKAYTGYDCNVYQEILRGKL
;
A
#
# COMPACT_ATOMS: atom_id res chain seq x y z
N GLU A 1 11.16 6.83 -10.70
CA GLU A 1 10.45 5.88 -9.83
C GLU A 1 11.22 5.70 -8.53
N HIS A 2 10.55 5.28 -7.47
CA HIS A 2 11.16 4.91 -6.19
C HIS A 2 10.47 3.67 -5.62
N GLU A 3 10.97 3.13 -4.51
CA GLU A 3 10.38 1.97 -3.84
C GLU A 3 9.76 2.37 -2.50
N VAL A 4 8.60 1.78 -2.19
CA VAL A 4 7.98 1.83 -0.86
C VAL A 4 7.91 0.42 -0.32
N ILE A 5 8.47 0.20 0.86
CA ILE A 5 8.54 -1.10 1.53
C ILE A 5 7.84 -0.97 2.87
N THR A 6 6.82 -1.81 3.10
CA THR A 6 6.17 -1.96 4.41
C THR A 6 6.46 -3.36 4.93
N ALA A 7 6.87 -3.45 6.19
CA ALA A 7 6.99 -4.69 6.93
C ALA A 7 5.83 -4.82 7.92
N LEU A 8 5.23 -6.01 7.99
CA LEU A 8 4.26 -6.40 9.01
C LEU A 8 4.91 -7.44 9.91
N VAL A 9 4.84 -7.24 11.21
CA VAL A 9 5.36 -8.16 12.22
C VAL A 9 4.20 -8.61 13.09
N PHE A 10 4.02 -9.93 13.19
CA PHE A 10 3.01 -10.56 14.03
C PHE A 10 3.73 -11.35 15.10
N LEU A 11 3.39 -11.07 16.36
CA LEU A 11 3.94 -11.76 17.52
C LEU A 11 2.78 -12.49 18.20
N GLN A 12 2.88 -13.80 18.37
CA GLN A 12 1.94 -14.60 19.13
C GLN A 12 2.47 -14.78 20.56
N PRO A 13 1.96 -14.04 21.58
CA PRO A 13 2.58 -14.02 22.90
C PRO A 13 2.56 -15.39 23.61
N ALA A 14 1.55 -16.21 23.32
CA ALA A 14 1.39 -17.52 23.94
C ALA A 14 2.45 -18.55 23.49
N SER A 15 2.88 -18.49 22.22
CA SER A 15 3.90 -19.41 21.67
C SER A 15 5.28 -18.77 21.52
N GLY A 16 5.36 -17.43 21.54
CA GLY A 16 6.56 -16.69 21.15
C GLY A 16 6.84 -16.73 19.66
N GLU A 17 5.90 -17.23 18.85
CA GLU A 17 6.06 -17.28 17.40
C GLU A 17 6.03 -15.88 16.78
N GLU A 18 6.95 -15.63 15.85
CA GLU A 18 7.05 -14.40 15.08
C GLU A 18 6.86 -14.71 13.59
N ILE A 19 5.98 -13.97 12.94
CA ILE A 19 5.84 -13.96 11.48
C ILE A 19 6.12 -12.55 10.97
N VAL A 20 7.02 -12.47 10.00
CA VAL A 20 7.32 -11.24 9.27
C VAL A 20 6.84 -11.38 7.83
N GLU A 21 6.07 -10.41 7.36
CA GLU A 21 5.72 -10.22 5.95
C GLU A 21 6.31 -8.90 5.47
N THR A 22 6.89 -8.87 4.28
CA THR A 22 7.37 -7.63 3.66
C THR A 22 6.67 -7.45 2.33
N CYS A 23 6.22 -6.23 2.05
CA CYS A 23 5.62 -5.86 0.78
C CYS A 23 6.42 -4.72 0.17
N LYS A 24 6.86 -4.91 -1.08
CA LYS A 24 7.56 -3.90 -1.86
C LYS A 24 6.67 -3.40 -2.99
N THR A 25 6.71 -2.11 -3.28
CA THR A 25 6.00 -1.51 -4.41
C THR A 25 6.89 -0.49 -5.10
N VAL A 26 7.00 -0.60 -6.43
CA VAL A 26 7.69 0.39 -7.26
C VAL A 26 6.69 1.44 -7.69
N VAL A 27 6.99 2.70 -7.37
CA VAL A 27 6.10 3.85 -7.49
C VAL A 27 6.68 4.84 -8.50
N PRO A 28 6.14 4.90 -9.72
CA PRO A 28 6.47 5.93 -10.68
C PRO A 28 5.71 7.22 -10.37
N MET A 29 6.43 8.33 -10.24
CA MET A 29 5.81 9.64 -10.05
C MET A 29 5.29 10.17 -11.38
N ARG A 30 4.11 10.79 -11.38
CA ARG A 30 3.58 11.54 -12.52
C ARG A 30 4.48 12.76 -12.81
N ALA A 31 4.46 13.26 -14.04
CA ALA A 31 5.05 14.56 -14.35
C ALA A 31 4.14 15.71 -13.88
N TYR A 32 4.70 16.66 -13.14
CA TYR A 32 3.99 17.85 -12.65
C TYR A 32 4.57 19.12 -13.26
N ASN A 33 3.73 20.14 -13.47
CA ASN A 33 4.22 21.49 -13.70
C ASN A 33 4.49 22.19 -12.35
N LYS A 34 5.13 23.36 -12.42
CA LYS A 34 5.53 24.11 -11.24
C LYS A 34 4.31 24.61 -10.46
N GLU A 35 3.26 25.00 -11.16
CA GLU A 35 2.04 25.56 -10.59
C GLU A 35 1.32 24.54 -9.71
N ALA A 36 1.12 23.32 -10.21
CA ALA A 36 0.50 22.23 -9.45
C ALA A 36 1.33 21.85 -8.22
N LEU A 37 2.66 21.82 -8.35
CA LEU A 37 3.55 21.52 -7.23
C LEU A 37 3.48 22.60 -6.15
N GLN A 38 3.47 23.89 -6.52
CA GLN A 38 3.34 24.98 -5.55
C GLN A 38 1.99 24.96 -4.83
N ALA A 39 0.89 24.70 -5.56
CA ALA A 39 -0.43 24.56 -4.96
C ALA A 39 -0.47 23.40 -3.94
N TYR A 40 0.10 22.25 -4.30
CA TYR A 40 0.17 21.09 -3.42
C TYR A 40 0.99 21.35 -2.15
N ILE A 41 2.14 22.02 -2.27
CA ILE A 41 2.97 22.42 -1.12
C ILE A 41 2.23 23.41 -0.23
N ALA A 42 1.59 24.43 -0.81
CA ALA A 42 0.83 25.43 -0.08
C ALA A 42 -0.35 24.83 0.69
N GLY A 43 -0.93 23.73 0.19
CA GLY A 43 -1.99 22.99 0.87
C GLY A 43 -1.54 22.21 2.11
N GLY A 44 -0.23 22.07 2.37
CA GLY A 44 0.30 21.43 3.58
C GLY A 44 0.20 19.90 3.62
N SER A 45 -0.56 19.27 2.72
CA SER A 45 -0.65 17.81 2.54
C SER A 45 0.70 17.08 2.50
N PRO A 46 1.79 17.59 1.90
CA PRO A 46 3.06 16.86 1.90
C PRO A 46 3.81 16.85 3.24
N LEU A 47 3.48 17.73 4.19
CA LEU A 47 4.35 18.04 5.32
C LEU A 47 4.44 16.93 6.38
N ASP A 48 3.45 16.04 6.43
CA ASP A 48 3.40 14.90 7.35
C ASP A 48 3.70 13.55 6.68
N LYS A 49 4.16 13.56 5.42
CA LYS A 49 4.32 12.33 4.62
C LYS A 49 5.78 12.10 4.24
N ALA A 50 6.25 10.88 4.48
CA ALA A 50 7.55 10.45 3.99
C ALA A 50 7.62 10.59 2.45
N GLY A 51 8.70 11.18 1.94
CA GLY A 51 8.82 11.48 0.51
C GLY A 51 7.95 12.64 0.02
N ALA A 52 7.30 13.39 0.94
CA ALA A 52 6.47 14.55 0.65
C ALA A 52 5.29 14.27 -0.30
N TYR A 53 4.73 13.06 -0.29
CA TYR A 53 3.52 12.75 -1.04
C TYR A 53 2.64 11.70 -0.36
N GLY A 54 1.32 11.74 -0.63
CA GLY A 54 0.39 10.68 -0.27
C GLY A 54 -0.23 10.10 -1.53
N ILE A 55 -0.11 8.79 -1.75
CA ILE A 55 -0.70 8.12 -2.92
C ILE A 55 -2.24 8.25 -2.94
N GLN A 56 -2.86 8.43 -1.78
CA GLN A 56 -4.30 8.63 -1.61
C GLN A 56 -4.78 10.06 -1.90
N ASP A 57 -3.87 10.98 -2.21
CA ASP A 57 -4.22 12.37 -2.53
C ASP A 57 -4.88 12.42 -3.92
N ARG A 58 -6.20 12.58 -3.94
CA ARG A 58 -7.01 12.57 -5.16
C ARG A 58 -6.90 13.85 -5.98
N GLU A 59 -6.58 14.97 -5.34
CA GLU A 59 -6.49 16.27 -6.02
C GLU A 59 -5.13 16.43 -6.69
N PHE A 60 -4.05 16.17 -5.96
CA PHE A 60 -2.70 16.25 -6.52
C PHE A 60 -2.38 15.08 -7.44
N ASN A 61 -2.92 13.89 -7.13
CA ASN A 61 -2.69 12.63 -7.84
C ASN A 61 -1.20 12.42 -8.19
N PRO A 62 -0.36 12.14 -7.19
CA PRO A 62 1.09 12.14 -7.36
C PRO A 62 1.60 11.00 -8.24
N VAL A 63 0.96 9.84 -8.25
CA VAL A 63 1.54 8.62 -8.83
C VAL A 63 0.98 8.35 -10.22
N GLU A 64 1.85 7.91 -11.15
CA GLU A 64 1.44 7.35 -12.43
C GLU A 64 0.93 5.92 -12.21
N LEU A 65 -0.32 5.79 -11.75
CA LEU A 65 -0.90 4.52 -11.30
C LEU A 65 -0.88 3.42 -12.37
N SER A 66 -0.94 3.78 -13.66
CA SER A 66 -0.89 2.82 -14.77
C SER A 66 0.46 2.08 -14.88
N GLN A 67 1.53 2.66 -14.33
CA GLN A 67 2.89 2.12 -14.37
C GLN A 67 3.34 1.56 -13.01
N MET A 68 2.52 1.70 -11.96
CA MET A 68 2.84 1.22 -10.62
C MET A 68 2.93 -0.31 -10.60
N ARG A 69 3.97 -0.83 -9.95
CA ARG A 69 4.20 -2.28 -9.82
C ARG A 69 4.18 -2.68 -8.36
N GLY A 70 3.08 -3.25 -7.91
CA GLY A 70 2.88 -3.70 -6.53
C GLY A 70 1.54 -3.27 -5.96
N CYS A 71 1.47 -3.12 -4.64
CA CYS A 71 0.24 -2.94 -3.90
C CYS A 71 0.01 -1.47 -3.54
N PHE A 72 -1.14 -0.90 -3.93
CA PHE A 72 -1.50 0.47 -3.54
C PHE A 72 -1.60 0.63 -2.02
N ALA A 73 -2.23 -0.32 -1.33
CA ALA A 73 -2.38 -0.29 0.12
C ALA A 73 -1.03 -0.42 0.85
N ASN A 74 -0.02 -1.04 0.23
CA ASN A 74 1.35 -1.02 0.75
C ASN A 74 1.91 0.41 0.77
N VAL A 75 1.71 1.18 -0.30
CA VAL A 75 2.17 2.57 -0.36
C VAL A 75 1.44 3.46 0.65
N MET A 76 0.17 3.14 0.94
CA MET A 76 -0.58 3.79 2.04
C MET A 76 -0.06 3.40 3.44
N GLY A 77 0.72 2.32 3.57
CA GLY A 77 1.34 1.87 4.82
C GLY A 77 0.76 0.59 5.42
N LEU A 78 -0.21 -0.09 4.80
CA LEU A 78 -0.73 -1.38 5.28
C LEU A 78 -1.11 -2.31 4.11
N PRO A 79 -0.24 -3.26 3.72
CA PRO A 79 -0.53 -4.22 2.65
C PRO A 79 -1.56 -5.27 3.08
N LEU A 80 -2.85 -4.97 2.87
CA LEU A 80 -3.97 -5.80 3.36
C LEU A 80 -3.95 -7.27 2.92
N CYS A 81 -3.50 -7.58 1.70
CA CYS A 81 -3.39 -8.97 1.24
C CYS A 81 -2.22 -9.72 1.93
N HIS A 82 -1.14 -9.02 2.31
CA HIS A 82 -0.05 -9.62 3.10
C HIS A 82 -0.52 -9.86 4.54
N LEU A 83 -1.27 -8.91 5.11
CA LEU A 83 -1.94 -9.06 6.41
C LEU A 83 -2.85 -10.29 6.42
N GLN A 84 -3.70 -10.46 5.40
CA GLN A 84 -4.57 -11.64 5.27
C GLN A 84 -3.77 -12.95 5.27
N ARG A 85 -2.70 -13.00 4.48
CA ARG A 85 -1.84 -14.18 4.36
C ARG A 85 -1.17 -14.54 5.69
N ALA A 86 -0.62 -13.54 6.39
CA ALA A 86 -0.02 -13.75 7.71
C ALA A 86 -1.03 -14.22 8.74
N LEU A 87 -2.22 -13.60 8.79
CA LEU A 87 -3.27 -14.01 9.73
C LEU A 87 -3.73 -15.45 9.46
N GLY A 88 -3.93 -15.84 8.19
CA GLY A 88 -4.25 -17.23 7.84
C GLY A 88 -3.17 -18.22 8.28
N ARG A 89 -1.88 -17.86 8.16
CA ARG A 89 -0.76 -18.69 8.67
C ARG A 89 -0.78 -18.87 10.19
N LEU A 90 -1.33 -17.90 10.92
CA LEU A 90 -1.54 -17.98 12.37
C LEU A 90 -2.87 -18.66 12.76
N GLY A 91 -3.62 -19.19 11.79
CA GLY A 91 -4.93 -19.81 12.03
C GLY A 91 -6.06 -18.79 12.22
N HIS A 92 -5.86 -17.54 11.81
CA HIS A 92 -6.86 -16.46 11.86
C HIS A 92 -7.37 -16.12 10.46
N ASP A 93 -8.15 -17.02 9.88
CA ASP A 93 -8.77 -16.77 8.57
C ASP A 93 -9.79 -15.62 8.64
N LEU A 94 -9.71 -14.72 7.66
CA LEU A 94 -10.66 -13.63 7.52
C LEU A 94 -11.89 -14.08 6.73
N THR A 95 -13.07 -13.78 7.25
CA THR A 95 -14.36 -14.08 6.58
C THR A 95 -14.78 -13.00 5.57
N VAL A 96 -13.96 -11.94 5.42
CA VAL A 96 -14.23 -10.80 4.55
C VAL A 96 -13.39 -10.86 3.28
N ASP A 97 -13.98 -10.46 2.16
CA ASP A 97 -13.25 -10.24 0.91
C ASP A 97 -12.46 -8.92 0.99
N LEU A 98 -11.21 -9.01 1.46
CA LEU A 98 -10.33 -7.84 1.57
C LEU A 98 -10.01 -7.20 0.22
N PRO A 99 -9.69 -7.93 -0.88
CA PRO A 99 -9.50 -7.30 -2.19
C PRO A 99 -10.67 -6.40 -2.61
N THR A 100 -11.91 -6.89 -2.48
CA THR A 100 -13.10 -6.11 -2.81
C THR A 100 -13.26 -4.89 -1.90
N ARG A 101 -13.07 -5.06 -0.58
CA ARG A 101 -13.15 -3.93 0.37
C ARG A 101 -12.03 -2.91 0.16
N CYS A 102 -10.83 -3.36 -0.17
CA CYS A 102 -9.68 -2.52 -0.50
C CYS A 102 -9.97 -1.67 -1.73
N LYS A 103 -10.52 -2.26 -2.80
CA LYS A 103 -10.95 -1.54 -4.01
C LYS A 103 -12.03 -0.51 -3.66
N ALA A 104 -13.04 -0.89 -2.87
CA ALA A 104 -14.11 0.03 -2.47
C ALA A 104 -13.60 1.23 -1.65
N TYR A 105 -12.61 1.01 -0.78
CA TYR A 105 -12.02 2.07 0.05
C TYR A 105 -11.06 2.98 -0.73
N THR A 106 -10.14 2.38 -1.48
CA THR A 106 -9.07 3.12 -2.18
C THR A 106 -9.55 3.70 -3.51
N GLY A 107 -10.54 3.09 -4.15
CA GLY A 107 -10.92 3.36 -5.54
C GLY A 107 -9.94 2.78 -6.57
N TYR A 108 -8.86 2.09 -6.13
CA TYR A 108 -7.85 1.54 -7.01
C TYR A 108 -8.20 0.10 -7.43
N ASP A 109 -8.17 -0.16 -8.74
CA ASP A 109 -8.38 -1.51 -9.26
C ASP A 109 -7.07 -2.31 -9.23
N CYS A 110 -6.91 -3.12 -8.19
CA CYS A 110 -5.70 -3.90 -7.97
C CYS A 110 -5.64 -5.10 -8.91
N ASN A 111 -4.57 -5.20 -9.72
CA ASN A 111 -4.32 -6.33 -10.61
C ASN A 111 -3.34 -7.38 -10.04
N VAL A 112 -2.74 -7.13 -8.86
CA VAL A 112 -1.73 -8.02 -8.25
C VAL A 112 -2.24 -8.83 -7.06
N TYR A 113 -3.45 -8.57 -6.55
CA TYR A 113 -3.90 -9.16 -5.28
C TYR A 113 -3.93 -10.69 -5.29
N GLN A 114 -4.28 -11.32 -6.41
CA GLN A 114 -4.31 -12.78 -6.55
C GLN A 114 -2.91 -13.39 -6.36
N GLU A 115 -1.89 -12.79 -6.95
CA GLU A 115 -0.51 -13.27 -6.85
C GLU A 115 0.05 -13.03 -5.44
N ILE A 116 -0.31 -11.92 -4.80
CA ILE A 116 0.02 -11.67 -3.38
C ILE A 116 -0.61 -12.74 -2.48
N LEU A 117 -1.91 -13.00 -2.61
CA LEU A 117 -2.59 -14.01 -1.80
C LEU A 117 -2.03 -15.42 -2.01
N ARG A 118 -1.47 -15.70 -3.19
CA ARG A 118 -0.79 -16.97 -3.53
C ARG A 118 0.66 -17.05 -3.06
N GLY A 119 1.21 -16.01 -2.41
CA GLY A 119 2.59 -16.05 -1.94
C GLY A 119 3.65 -15.72 -2.99
N LYS A 120 3.27 -15.18 -4.17
CA LYS A 120 4.18 -14.96 -5.30
C LYS A 120 4.67 -13.52 -5.42
N LEU A 121 4.03 -12.60 -4.70
CA LEU A 121 4.31 -11.17 -4.62
C LEU A 121 4.14 -10.67 -3.18
#